data_AF-A0A3N1XF38-F1
#
_entry.id   AF-A0A3N1XF38-F1
#
_cell.length_a   1.000
_cell.length_b   1.000
_cell.length_c   1.000
_cell.angle_alpha   90.00
_cell.angle_beta   90.00
_cell.angle_gamma   90.00
#
_symmetry.space_group_name_H-M   'P 1'
#
loop_
_entity.id
_entity.type
_entity.pdbx_description
1 polymer ?
#
loop_
_entity_poly.entity_id
_entity_poly.type
_entity_poly.pdbx_seq_one_letter_code
_entity_poly.pdbx_strand_id
1 'polypeptide(L)'
;MYISYKIISPFYIIPSEIKELNENINIPFKFATPLEEYDFEEGEWERIEDYCKIFYSGSKGDYLRFNGYPDLSSTYKFTGIITDNPEVSFFGIHIGDEMAIAKDILKKYGYKCYNDDMSYEYYKGGIEFNVGVKRIFYGTDTEEYVDETVENISIQIDSTDWLRKGYYK
;
A
#
# COMPACT_ATOMS: atom_id res chain seq x y z
N MET A 1 -14.09 35.29 -19.43
CA MET A 1 -14.20 34.58 -18.15
C MET A 1 -13.98 33.10 -18.44
N TYR A 2 -12.78 32.58 -18.21
CA TYR A 2 -12.47 31.16 -18.42
C TYR A 2 -12.94 30.40 -17.19
N ILE A 3 -14.01 29.62 -17.33
CA ILE A 3 -14.38 28.62 -16.34
C ILE A 3 -13.47 27.42 -16.63
N SER A 4 -12.38 27.31 -15.89
CA SER A 4 -11.58 26.08 -15.87
C SER A 4 -12.38 25.03 -15.09
N TYR A 5 -13.07 24.16 -15.82
CA TYR A 5 -13.57 22.93 -15.23
C TYR A 5 -12.35 22.09 -14.86
N LYS A 6 -11.98 22.10 -13.58
CA LYS A 6 -11.03 21.13 -13.03
C LYS A 6 -11.77 19.81 -13.03
N ILE A 7 -11.60 19.02 -14.10
CA ILE A 7 -12.04 17.64 -14.14
C ILE A 7 -11.18 16.92 -13.10
N ILE A 8 -11.66 16.85 -11.86
CA ILE A 8 -11.07 16.00 -10.83
C ILE A 8 -11.54 14.61 -11.19
N SER A 9 -10.68 13.88 -11.90
CA SER A 9 -10.89 12.47 -12.16
C SER A 9 -11.09 11.76 -10.82
N PRO A 10 -12.09 10.86 -10.66
CA PRO A 10 -12.23 10.05 -9.44
C PRO A 10 -11.03 9.10 -9.20
N PHE A 11 -10.09 9.11 -10.15
CA PHE A 11 -8.89 8.30 -10.24
C PHE A 11 -7.61 9.08 -9.87
N TYR A 12 -7.73 10.33 -9.42
CA TYR A 12 -6.60 11.13 -8.98
C TYR A 12 -6.34 10.89 -7.49
N ILE A 13 -5.17 10.37 -7.16
CA ILE A 13 -4.70 10.28 -5.77
C ILE A 13 -4.72 11.69 -5.18
N ILE A 14 -5.49 11.90 -4.12
CA ILE A 14 -5.67 13.24 -3.59
C ILE A 14 -4.44 13.56 -2.72
N PRO A 15 -3.78 14.73 -2.88
CA PRO A 15 -2.63 15.10 -2.05
C PRO A 15 -2.89 15.01 -0.54
N SER A 16 -4.14 15.19 -0.10
CA SER A 16 -4.53 15.01 1.30
C SER A 16 -4.49 13.55 1.76
N GLU A 17 -4.79 12.58 0.90
CA GLU A 17 -4.72 11.15 1.22
C GLU A 17 -3.26 10.70 1.39
N ILE A 18 -2.36 11.18 0.52
CA ILE A 18 -0.92 10.93 0.65
C ILE A 18 -0.35 11.60 1.90
N LYS A 19 -0.79 12.82 2.19
CA LYS A 19 -0.40 13.51 3.43
C LYS A 19 -0.84 12.71 4.66
N GLU A 20 -2.10 12.30 4.73
CA GLU A 20 -2.63 11.50 5.84
C GLU A 20 -1.87 10.18 5.99
N LEU A 21 -1.63 9.46 4.89
CA LEU A 21 -0.83 8.24 4.89
C LEU A 21 0.57 8.51 5.47
N ASN A 22 1.30 9.49 4.95
CA ASN A 22 2.64 9.83 5.44
C ASN A 22 2.67 10.32 6.89
N GLU A 23 1.58 10.89 7.41
CA GLU A 23 1.47 11.32 8.82
C GLU A 23 1.18 10.14 9.77
N ASN A 24 0.77 9.00 9.25
CA ASN A 24 0.32 7.84 10.03
C ASN A 24 1.17 6.57 9.81
N ILE A 25 2.31 6.67 9.14
CA ILE A 25 3.28 5.58 8.99
C ILE A 25 4.60 5.94 9.68
N ASN A 26 5.29 4.95 10.23
CA ASN A 26 6.57 5.15 10.93
C ASN A 26 7.77 4.53 10.18
N ILE A 27 7.78 4.63 8.85
CA ILE A 27 8.88 4.15 8.01
C ILE A 27 9.79 5.33 7.57
N PRO A 28 11.07 5.08 7.23
CA PRO A 28 11.99 6.14 6.77
C PRO A 28 11.68 6.65 5.35
N PHE A 29 10.63 6.15 4.71
CA PHE A 29 10.20 6.51 3.36
C PHE A 29 8.87 7.25 3.38
N LYS A 30 8.77 8.28 2.54
CA LYS A 30 7.53 9.04 2.32
C LYS A 30 6.98 8.73 0.94
N PHE A 31 5.70 8.38 0.89
CA PHE A 31 4.98 8.11 -0.34
C PHE A 31 4.97 9.33 -1.25
N ALA A 32 5.08 9.06 -2.55
CA ALA A 32 5.21 10.02 -3.65
C ALA A 32 6.52 10.84 -3.66
N THR A 33 7.46 10.56 -2.77
CA THR A 33 8.82 11.14 -2.81
C THR A 33 9.65 10.49 -3.93
N PRO A 34 10.40 11.29 -4.71
CA PRO A 34 11.33 10.79 -5.73
C PRO A 34 12.38 9.83 -5.18
N LEU A 35 12.77 8.85 -6.00
CA LEU A 35 13.83 7.90 -5.70
C LEU A 35 15.15 8.60 -5.40
N GLU A 36 15.43 9.70 -6.10
CA GLU A 36 16.69 10.46 -6.01
C GLU A 36 16.86 11.21 -4.68
N GLU A 37 15.81 11.31 -3.85
CA GLU A 37 15.90 11.87 -2.49
C GLU A 37 16.42 10.87 -1.46
N TYR A 38 16.59 9.61 -1.85
CA TYR A 38 17.07 8.54 -1.00
C TYR A 38 18.43 8.06 -1.50
N ASP A 39 19.33 7.84 -0.56
CA ASP A 39 20.65 7.28 -0.82
C ASP A 39 20.59 5.77 -0.58
N PHE A 40 20.95 4.99 -1.59
CA PHE A 40 20.88 3.55 -1.55
C PHE A 40 22.16 2.95 -2.11
N GLU A 41 22.56 1.79 -1.58
CA GLU A 41 23.76 1.11 -2.03
C GLU A 41 23.51 0.38 -3.37
N GLU A 42 24.58 0.27 -4.17
CA GLU A 42 24.54 -0.42 -5.44
C GLU A 42 24.29 -1.93 -5.23
N GLY A 43 23.27 -2.47 -5.89
CA GLY A 43 22.88 -3.88 -5.77
C GLY A 43 21.71 -4.17 -4.81
N GLU A 44 21.20 -3.16 -4.09
CA GLU A 44 19.99 -3.30 -3.27
C GLU A 44 18.68 -3.24 -4.09
N TRP A 45 18.80 -3.12 -5.41
CA TRP A 45 17.71 -2.84 -6.34
C TRP A 45 17.51 -3.93 -7.38
N GLU A 46 16.24 -4.29 -7.60
CA GLU A 46 15.82 -5.09 -8.73
C GLU A 46 14.89 -4.28 -9.63
N ARG A 47 15.28 -4.08 -10.89
CA ARG A 47 14.44 -3.45 -11.91
C ARG A 47 13.66 -4.52 -12.66
N ILE A 48 12.33 -4.44 -12.63
CA ILE A 48 11.44 -5.32 -13.39
C ILE A 48 10.92 -4.56 -14.61
N GLU A 49 11.35 -4.99 -15.81
CA GLU A 49 11.14 -4.27 -17.08
C GLU A 49 9.68 -4.17 -17.50
N ASP A 50 8.85 -5.19 -17.23
CA ASP A 50 7.46 -5.26 -17.72
C ASP A 50 6.55 -4.12 -17.24
N TYR A 51 6.93 -3.42 -16.16
CA TYR A 51 6.08 -2.40 -15.54
C TYR A 51 6.81 -1.13 -15.08
N CYS A 52 8.10 -0.96 -15.41
CA CYS A 52 8.96 0.10 -14.86
C CYS A 52 8.81 0.21 -13.33
N LYS A 53 8.93 -0.93 -12.64
CA LYS A 53 8.96 -1.01 -11.18
C LYS A 53 10.39 -1.29 -10.74
N ILE A 54 10.85 -0.59 -9.72
CA ILE A 54 12.10 -0.88 -9.05
C ILE A 54 11.76 -1.29 -7.62
N PHE A 55 12.29 -2.44 -7.21
CA PHE A 55 12.11 -2.99 -5.88
C PHE A 55 13.40 -2.85 -5.10
N TYR A 56 13.26 -2.47 -3.83
CA TYR A 56 14.35 -2.43 -2.87
C TYR A 56 14.04 -3.41 -1.74
N SER A 57 14.97 -4.31 -1.48
CA SER A 57 14.92 -5.20 -0.33
C SER A 57 15.68 -4.54 0.82
N GLY A 58 14.95 -3.99 1.78
CA GLY A 58 15.55 -3.42 2.98
C GLY A 58 16.19 -4.47 3.88
N SER A 59 16.95 -3.98 4.87
CA SER A 59 17.73 -4.78 5.82
C SER A 59 16.92 -5.70 6.75
N LYS A 60 15.58 -5.68 6.65
CA LYS A 60 14.64 -6.47 7.48
C LYS A 60 13.58 -7.23 6.67
N GLY A 61 13.80 -7.47 5.38
CA GLY A 61 12.82 -8.17 4.52
C GLY A 61 11.70 -7.27 3.99
N ASP A 62 11.81 -5.96 4.22
CA ASP A 62 10.91 -4.96 3.65
C ASP A 62 11.11 -4.86 2.13
N TYR A 63 10.03 -4.95 1.37
CA TYR A 63 10.06 -4.72 -0.07
C TYR A 63 9.44 -3.37 -0.39
N LEU A 64 10.28 -2.41 -0.77
CA LEU A 64 9.83 -1.08 -1.19
C LEU A 64 9.66 -1.05 -2.70
N ARG A 65 8.62 -0.39 -3.17
CA ARG A 65 8.27 -0.29 -4.59
C ARG A 65 8.32 1.14 -5.08
N PHE A 66 9.10 1.34 -6.14
CA PHE A 66 9.27 2.60 -6.83
C PHE A 66 8.79 2.47 -8.27
N ASN A 67 7.84 3.29 -8.68
CA ASN A 67 7.28 3.20 -10.03
C ASN A 67 7.54 4.49 -10.80
N GLY A 68 8.06 4.35 -12.02
CA GLY A 68 8.22 5.43 -12.98
C GLY A 68 6.97 5.52 -13.84
N TYR A 69 5.91 6.15 -13.32
CA TYR A 69 4.67 6.26 -14.08
C TYR A 69 4.72 7.44 -15.07
N PRO A 70 4.20 7.28 -16.30
CA PRO A 70 4.23 8.33 -17.32
C PRO A 70 3.39 9.58 -17.01
N ASP A 71 2.59 9.54 -15.94
CA ASP A 71 1.65 10.60 -15.58
C ASP A 71 2.16 11.50 -14.44
N LEU A 72 3.28 11.13 -13.76
CA LEU A 72 3.73 11.79 -12.52
C LEU A 72 5.12 12.40 -12.56
N SER A 73 6.02 11.99 -13.46
CA SER A 73 7.31 12.64 -13.75
C SER A 73 8.19 11.73 -14.61
N SER A 74 9.27 12.27 -15.16
CA SER A 74 10.39 11.49 -15.71
C SER A 74 11.21 10.74 -14.64
N THR A 75 10.66 10.55 -13.43
CA THR A 75 11.39 10.05 -12.26
C THR A 75 10.59 8.97 -11.52
N TYR A 76 11.29 8.02 -10.92
CA TYR A 76 10.68 6.96 -10.10
C TYR A 76 10.32 7.53 -8.74
N LYS A 77 9.16 7.16 -8.19
CA LYS A 77 8.69 7.63 -6.86
C LYS A 77 8.32 6.45 -5.97
N PHE A 78 8.47 6.61 -4.67
CA PHE A 78 8.03 5.61 -3.69
C PHE A 78 6.51 5.49 -3.71
N THR A 79 6.00 4.30 -3.99
CA THR A 79 4.58 4.04 -4.27
C THR A 79 4.03 2.81 -3.56
N GLY A 80 4.87 1.98 -2.94
CA GLY A 80 4.39 0.83 -2.20
C GLY A 80 5.43 0.25 -1.27
N ILE A 81 4.96 -0.49 -0.29
CA ILE A 81 5.76 -1.25 0.67
C ILE A 81 5.06 -2.55 0.99
N ILE A 82 5.82 -3.62 1.16
CA ILE A 82 5.40 -4.87 1.79
C ILE A 82 6.35 -5.12 2.95
N THR A 83 5.82 -5.38 4.13
CA THR A 83 6.62 -5.57 5.33
C THR A 83 5.95 -6.53 6.32
N ASP A 84 6.76 -7.35 6.95
CA ASP A 84 6.46 -8.15 8.14
C ASP A 84 7.29 -7.68 9.35
N ASN A 85 7.92 -6.50 9.24
CA ASN A 85 8.77 -5.93 10.28
C ASN A 85 7.92 -5.42 11.47
N PRO A 86 8.07 -5.98 12.67
CA PRO A 86 7.26 -5.62 13.83
C PRO A 86 7.55 -4.22 14.40
N GLU A 87 8.64 -3.57 13.98
CA GLU A 87 8.94 -2.19 14.35
C GLU A 87 8.13 -1.17 13.53
N VAL A 88 7.57 -1.61 12.40
CA VAL A 88 6.76 -0.78 11.54
C VAL A 88 5.30 -0.81 11.98
N SER A 89 4.65 0.34 11.88
CA SER A 89 3.24 0.55 12.15
C SER A 89 2.61 1.42 11.06
N PHE A 90 1.36 1.10 10.77
CA PHE A 90 0.54 1.81 9.80
C PHE A 90 -0.77 2.20 10.46
N PHE A 91 -1.03 3.49 10.62
CA PHE A 91 -2.17 4.01 11.40
C PHE A 91 -2.21 3.50 12.85
N GLY A 92 -1.06 3.08 13.39
CA GLY A 92 -0.92 2.45 14.70
C GLY A 92 -1.17 0.95 14.73
N ILE A 93 -1.42 0.31 13.58
CA ILE A 93 -1.50 -1.15 13.42
C ILE A 93 -0.10 -1.71 13.35
N HIS A 94 0.19 -2.73 14.15
CA HIS A 94 1.48 -3.43 14.20
C HIS A 94 1.33 -4.87 13.72
N ILE A 95 2.44 -5.48 13.29
CA ILE A 95 2.51 -6.92 13.07
C ILE A 95 2.27 -7.63 14.42
N GLY A 96 1.40 -8.63 14.40
CA GLY A 96 0.95 -9.37 15.58
C GLY A 96 -0.31 -8.83 16.25
N ASP A 97 -0.82 -7.66 15.85
CA ASP A 97 -2.09 -7.16 16.35
C ASP A 97 -3.25 -8.08 15.95
N GLU A 98 -4.31 -8.12 16.76
CA GLU A 98 -5.55 -8.80 16.40
C GLU A 98 -6.17 -8.13 15.18
N MET A 99 -6.63 -8.93 14.21
CA MET A 99 -7.21 -8.39 12.98
C MET A 99 -8.47 -7.54 13.24
N ALA A 100 -9.20 -7.81 14.33
CA ALA A 100 -10.34 -7.00 14.76
C ALA A 100 -9.94 -5.54 15.05
N ILE A 101 -8.79 -5.34 15.69
CA ILE A 101 -8.25 -4.00 15.99
C ILE A 101 -7.87 -3.29 14.68
N ALA A 102 -7.18 -3.99 13.78
CA ALA A 102 -6.80 -3.45 12.47
C ALA A 102 -8.03 -3.03 11.64
N LYS A 103 -9.07 -3.87 11.62
CA LYS A 103 -10.37 -3.58 10.96
C LYS A 103 -10.98 -2.26 11.45
N ASP A 104 -11.05 -2.08 12.76
CA ASP A 104 -11.65 -0.89 13.37
C ASP A 104 -10.83 0.38 13.07
N ILE A 105 -9.50 0.27 13.12
CA ILE A 105 -8.60 1.38 12.77
C ILE A 105 -8.79 1.78 11.30
N LEU A 106 -8.72 0.83 10.36
CA LEU A 106 -8.84 1.12 8.93
C LEU A 106 -10.21 1.73 8.60
N LYS A 107 -11.28 1.18 9.19
CA LYS A 107 -12.63 1.75 9.07
C LYS A 107 -12.71 3.18 9.61
N LYS A 108 -12.09 3.48 10.75
CA LYS A 108 -12.01 4.83 11.34
C LYS A 108 -11.33 5.82 10.39
N TYR A 109 -10.29 5.39 9.68
CA TYR A 109 -9.61 6.20 8.67
C TYR A 109 -10.32 6.22 7.30
N GLY A 110 -11.49 5.59 7.17
CA GLY A 110 -12.31 5.64 5.96
C GLY A 110 -11.90 4.65 4.86
N TYR A 111 -11.06 3.68 5.19
CA TYR A 111 -10.76 2.56 4.31
C TYR A 111 -11.94 1.59 4.27
N LYS A 112 -12.27 1.10 3.08
CA LYS A 112 -13.34 0.12 2.86
C LYS A 112 -12.74 -1.21 2.49
N CYS A 113 -13.21 -2.29 3.13
CA CYS A 113 -12.81 -3.66 2.79
C CYS A 113 -13.54 -4.14 1.53
N TYR A 114 -12.83 -4.82 0.63
CA TYR A 114 -13.37 -5.38 -0.61
C TYR A 114 -13.19 -6.90 -0.72
N ASN A 115 -12.20 -7.45 -0.03
CA ASN A 115 -11.90 -8.87 0.04
C ASN A 115 -11.42 -9.20 1.46
N ASP A 116 -11.93 -10.28 2.04
CA ASP A 116 -11.55 -10.81 3.35
C ASP A 116 -11.27 -12.33 3.36
N ASP A 117 -11.19 -12.97 2.18
CA ASP A 117 -11.05 -14.41 2.05
C ASP A 117 -9.64 -14.89 2.48
N MET A 118 -8.61 -14.59 1.69
CA MET A 118 -7.23 -15.03 1.96
C MET A 118 -6.41 -13.96 2.68
N SER A 119 -6.68 -12.70 2.36
CA SER A 119 -6.12 -11.49 2.95
C SER A 119 -7.21 -10.45 3.05
N TYR A 120 -7.01 -9.43 3.88
CA TYR A 120 -7.92 -8.30 3.92
C TYR A 120 -7.45 -7.18 3.02
N GLU A 121 -8.18 -6.91 1.94
CA GLU A 121 -7.89 -5.85 1.00
C GLU A 121 -8.79 -4.65 1.27
N TYR A 122 -8.18 -3.50 1.49
CA TYR A 122 -8.87 -2.25 1.77
C TYR A 122 -8.49 -1.15 0.78
N TYR A 123 -9.44 -0.28 0.45
CA TYR A 123 -9.19 0.86 -0.44
C TYR A 123 -9.72 2.16 0.14
N LYS A 124 -8.95 3.23 -0.09
CA LYS A 124 -9.34 4.63 0.10
C LYS A 124 -8.74 5.47 -1.04
N GLY A 125 -9.60 6.00 -1.91
CA GLY A 125 -9.14 6.70 -3.10
C GLY A 125 -8.26 5.81 -3.98
N GLY A 126 -7.05 6.26 -4.28
CA GLY A 126 -6.02 5.49 -5.02
C GLY A 126 -5.05 4.71 -4.13
N ILE A 127 -5.37 4.49 -2.84
CA ILE A 127 -4.52 3.74 -1.91
C ILE A 127 -5.17 2.38 -1.63
N GLU A 128 -4.44 1.33 -1.97
CA GLU A 128 -4.70 -0.05 -1.60
C GLU A 128 -3.91 -0.39 -0.33
N PHE A 129 -4.57 -1.00 0.64
CA PHE A 129 -4.00 -1.42 1.92
C PHE A 129 -4.39 -2.88 2.15
N ASN A 130 -3.40 -3.76 2.12
CA ASN A 130 -3.54 -5.18 2.26
C ASN A 130 -3.00 -5.64 3.61
N VAL A 131 -3.76 -6.49 4.29
CA VAL A 131 -3.36 -7.11 5.55
C VAL A 131 -3.34 -8.63 5.36
N GLY A 132 -2.15 -9.20 5.37
CA GLY A 132 -1.95 -10.63 5.48
C GLY A 132 -2.23 -11.08 6.91
N VAL A 133 -2.93 -12.20 7.07
CA VAL A 133 -3.34 -12.70 8.38
C VAL A 133 -2.85 -14.13 8.60
N LYS A 134 -2.31 -14.35 9.79
CA LYS A 134 -2.10 -15.69 10.32
C LYS A 134 -3.39 -16.13 11.00
N ARG A 135 -3.92 -17.27 10.57
CA ARG A 135 -5.16 -17.87 11.09
C ARG A 135 -4.84 -19.07 11.95
N ILE A 136 -5.37 -19.12 13.16
CA ILE A 136 -5.33 -20.29 14.01
C ILE A 136 -6.76 -20.78 14.22
N PHE A 137 -7.03 -21.97 13.70
CA PHE A 137 -8.34 -22.61 13.78
C PHE A 137 -8.40 -23.44 15.06
N TYR A 138 -9.44 -23.18 15.86
CA TYR A 138 -9.76 -23.93 17.07
C TYR A 138 -11.16 -24.49 16.92
N GLY A 139 -11.42 -25.68 17.46
CA GLY A 139 -12.78 -26.20 17.38
C GLY A 139 -12.95 -27.67 17.70
N THR A 140 -14.20 -28.08 17.58
CA THR A 140 -14.66 -29.47 17.53
C THR A 140 -15.41 -29.69 16.22
N ASP A 141 -15.87 -30.90 15.91
CA ASP A 141 -16.62 -31.19 14.68
C ASP A 141 -17.89 -30.33 14.47
N THR A 142 -18.35 -29.60 15.50
CA THR A 142 -19.58 -28.79 15.49
C THR A 142 -19.39 -27.28 15.57
N GLU A 143 -18.22 -26.79 16.01
CA GLU A 143 -17.93 -25.35 16.15
C GLU A 143 -16.48 -25.07 15.80
N GLU A 144 -16.26 -24.09 14.91
CA GLU A 144 -14.95 -23.63 14.48
C GLU A 144 -14.80 -22.13 14.81
N TYR A 145 -13.70 -21.80 15.48
CA TYR A 145 -13.28 -20.45 15.85
C TYR A 145 -11.96 -20.16 15.16
N VAL A 146 -11.79 -18.92 14.68
CA VAL A 146 -10.56 -18.49 14.01
C VAL A 146 -10.03 -17.27 14.72
N ASP A 147 -8.85 -17.40 15.31
CA ASP A 147 -8.07 -16.25 15.74
C ASP A 147 -7.23 -15.77 14.57
N GLU A 148 -7.33 -14.48 14.27
CA GLU A 148 -6.61 -13.83 13.18
C GLU A 148 -5.68 -12.74 13.73
N THR A 149 -4.39 -12.89 13.47
CA THR A 149 -3.38 -11.89 13.81
C THR A 149 -2.73 -11.35 12.54
N VAL A 150 -2.43 -10.06 12.52
CA VAL A 150 -1.70 -9.40 11.43
C VAL A 150 -0.34 -10.07 11.27
N GLU A 151 -0.08 -10.63 10.09
CA GLU A 151 1.19 -11.29 9.77
C GLU A 151 2.09 -10.40 8.93
N ASN A 152 1.51 -9.68 7.98
CA ASN A 152 2.21 -8.72 7.14
C ASN A 152 1.26 -7.62 6.68
N ILE A 153 1.83 -6.47 6.32
CA ILE A 153 1.10 -5.35 5.76
C ILE A 153 1.72 -4.97 4.42
N SER A 154 0.86 -4.73 3.44
CA SER A 154 1.25 -4.19 2.14
C SER A 154 0.43 -2.94 1.85
N ILE A 155 1.08 -1.87 1.44
CA ILE A 155 0.42 -0.66 0.97
C ILE A 155 0.89 -0.38 -0.44
N GLN A 156 -0.04 -0.04 -1.30
CA GLN A 156 0.22 0.32 -2.67
C GLN A 156 -0.61 1.53 -3.06
N ILE A 157 0.04 2.47 -3.73
CA ILE A 157 -0.62 3.57 -4.39
C ILE A 157 -0.84 3.18 -5.84
N ASP A 158 -2.09 2.96 -6.18
CA ASP A 158 -2.54 2.70 -7.53
C ASP A 158 -3.07 3.97 -8.17
N SER A 159 -2.32 4.47 -9.16
CA SER A 159 -2.83 5.40 -10.14
C SER A 159 -3.54 4.61 -11.23
N THR A 160 -4.87 4.68 -11.30
CA THR A 160 -5.62 3.95 -12.33
C THR A 160 -5.59 4.66 -13.69
N ASP A 161 -5.06 3.94 -14.69
CA ASP A 161 -5.68 3.75 -16.01
C ASP A 161 -5.85 4.93 -17.00
N TRP A 162 -4.76 5.53 -17.46
CA TRP A 162 -4.70 6.02 -18.85
C TRP A 162 -4.18 4.92 -19.81
N LEU A 163 -3.13 4.17 -19.47
CA LEU A 163 -2.52 3.20 -20.41
C LEU A 163 -3.20 1.83 -20.46
N ARG A 164 -3.77 1.28 -19.37
CA ARG A 164 -4.44 -0.05 -19.46
C ARG A 164 -5.67 -0.04 -20.36
N LYS A 165 -6.35 1.11 -20.52
CA LYS A 165 -7.46 1.28 -21.49
C LYS A 165 -7.01 1.46 -22.94
N GLY A 166 -5.72 1.70 -23.19
CA GLY A 166 -5.16 1.86 -24.53
C GLY A 166 -4.64 0.57 -25.18
N TYR A 167 -4.47 -0.52 -24.42
CA TYR A 167 -3.83 -1.75 -24.88
C TYR A 167 -4.75 -2.97 -25.02
N TYR A 168 -6.05 -2.84 -24.76
CA TYR A 168 -7.05 -3.80 -25.23
C TYR A 168 -7.85 -3.15 -26.35
N LYS A 169 -7.44 -3.44 -27.60
CA LYS A 169 -8.29 -3.36 -28.78
C LYS A 169 -8.85 -4.74 -29.08
#